data_AF-A0A1B7JPU3-F1
#
_entry.id   AF-A0A1B7JPU3-F1
#
_cell.length_a   1.000
_cell.length_b   1.000
_cell.length_c   1.000
_cell.angle_alpha   90.00
_cell.angle_beta   90.00
_cell.angle_gamma   90.00
#
_symmetry.space_group_name_H-M   'P 1'
#
loop_
_entity.id
_entity.type
_entity.pdbx_description
1 polymer ?
#
loop_
_entity_poly.entity_id
_entity_poly.type
_entity_poly.pdbx_seq_one_letter_code
_entity_poly.pdbx_strand_id
1 'polypeptide(L)'
;MLTGYKFESIRVLHNERIVAWEVLSTAADPIDLEHFFSNLALDARVELFFAQLVHVTQTAGSGKYYLNASADVMLTPHFLPRLAEQVAVPGGHQAGVDRNGVHFLLRYSIPLFIASGQAESKDVAAQLTCTRQDASISCQNRGTAHVRLSHVEALNAQGQVAETLPGLAGYVLPGQRFVLPFKQLQRHPTSSLRAYLNEHTQASLLNVHSAAVATVDDAPR
;
A
#
# COMPACT_ATOMS: atom_id res chain seq x y z
N MET A 1 20.11 -11.43 2.00
CA MET A 1 20.17 -11.42 0.51
C MET A 1 19.11 -12.36 -0.05
N LEU A 2 18.59 -12.11 -1.26
CA LEU A 2 17.66 -13.04 -1.93
C LEU A 2 18.38 -14.34 -2.31
N THR A 3 17.72 -15.48 -2.14
CA THR A 3 18.30 -16.82 -2.32
C THR A 3 17.70 -17.59 -3.49
N GLY A 4 16.60 -17.12 -4.06
CA GLY A 4 15.91 -17.80 -5.14
C GLY A 4 14.42 -17.48 -5.16
N TYR A 5 13.64 -18.47 -5.60
CA TYR A 5 12.19 -18.37 -5.76
C TYR A 5 11.50 -19.58 -5.15
N LYS A 6 10.29 -19.38 -4.63
CA LYS A 6 9.35 -20.45 -4.26
C LYS A 6 8.04 -20.26 -5.00
N PHE A 7 7.34 -21.37 -5.22
CA PHE A 7 5.99 -21.36 -5.77
C PHE A 7 4.97 -21.67 -4.68
N GLU A 8 3.99 -20.79 -4.53
CA GLU A 8 2.88 -20.96 -3.58
C GLU A 8 1.60 -21.28 -4.36
N SER A 9 0.95 -22.40 -4.04
CA SER A 9 -0.20 -22.86 -4.82
C SER A 9 -1.43 -22.00 -4.53
N ILE A 10 -2.07 -21.49 -5.59
CA ILE A 10 -3.40 -20.87 -5.51
C ILE A 10 -4.43 -21.95 -5.80
N ARG A 11 -5.38 -22.14 -4.88
CA ARG A 11 -6.34 -23.24 -4.89
C ARG A 11 -7.77 -22.74 -4.91
N VAL A 12 -8.64 -23.55 -5.49
CA VAL A 12 -10.10 -23.35 -5.41
C VAL A 12 -10.57 -23.72 -4.01
N LEU A 13 -11.25 -22.80 -3.32
CA LEU A 13 -11.67 -22.96 -1.92
C LEU A 13 -12.51 -24.22 -1.64
N HIS A 14 -13.30 -24.68 -2.60
CA HIS A 14 -14.24 -25.77 -2.37
C HIS A 14 -13.67 -27.17 -2.64
N ASN A 15 -12.54 -27.29 -3.36
CA ASN A 15 -11.98 -28.61 -3.71
C ASN A 15 -10.45 -28.67 -3.72
N GLU A 16 -9.77 -27.61 -3.27
CA GLU A 16 -8.31 -27.53 -3.14
C GLU A 16 -7.52 -27.75 -4.45
N ARG A 17 -8.22 -27.76 -5.60
CA ARG A 17 -7.58 -27.91 -6.90
C ARG A 17 -6.70 -26.71 -7.18
N ILE A 18 -5.44 -26.97 -7.51
CA ILE A 18 -4.48 -25.94 -7.91
C ILE A 18 -4.94 -25.34 -9.24
N VAL A 19 -5.06 -24.03 -9.29
CA VAL A 19 -5.43 -23.27 -10.50
C VAL A 19 -4.31 -22.38 -11.01
N ALA A 20 -3.35 -22.05 -10.15
CA ALA A 20 -2.18 -21.27 -10.47
C ALA A 20 -1.12 -21.37 -9.36
N TRP A 21 0.03 -20.77 -9.62
CA TRP A 21 1.15 -20.64 -8.69
C TRP A 21 1.54 -19.17 -8.54
N GLU A 22 1.61 -18.68 -7.32
CA GLU A 22 2.23 -17.40 -7.02
C GLU A 22 3.75 -17.56 -6.88
N VAL A 23 4.49 -16.70 -7.56
CA VAL A 23 5.96 -16.71 -7.58
C VAL A 23 6.46 -15.72 -6.54
N LEU A 24 7.20 -16.21 -5.55
CA LEU A 24 7.70 -15.40 -4.44
C LEU A 24 9.22 -15.49 -4.36
N SER A 25 9.90 -14.36 -4.16
CA SER A 25 11.33 -14.36 -3.85
C SER A 25 11.58 -14.94 -2.45
N THR A 26 12.64 -15.72 -2.31
CA THR A 26 13.11 -16.24 -1.02
C THR A 26 14.33 -15.46 -0.54
N ALA A 27 14.55 -15.43 0.77
CA ALA A 27 15.72 -14.81 1.40
C ALA A 27 16.36 -15.77 2.41
N ALA A 28 17.67 -15.61 2.66
CA ALA A 28 18.42 -16.44 3.60
C ALA A 28 18.04 -16.15 5.07
N ASP A 29 17.72 -14.89 5.36
CA ASP A 29 17.35 -14.40 6.68
C ASP A 29 15.86 -14.05 6.69
N PRO A 30 15.20 -14.07 7.87
CA PRO A 30 13.83 -13.57 8.04
C PRO A 30 13.82 -12.04 7.90
N ILE A 31 13.88 -11.57 6.66
CA ILE A 31 13.74 -10.15 6.30
C ILE A 31 12.31 -9.86 5.91
N ASP A 32 11.87 -8.64 6.23
CA ASP A 32 10.65 -8.09 5.65
C ASP A 32 10.91 -7.82 4.16
N LEU A 33 10.36 -8.68 3.31
CA LEU A 33 10.51 -8.59 1.86
C LEU A 33 9.84 -7.34 1.30
N GLU A 34 8.71 -6.91 1.87
CA GLU A 34 8.01 -5.71 1.42
C GLU A 34 8.85 -4.46 1.69
N HIS A 35 9.44 -4.37 2.89
CA HIS A 35 10.40 -3.33 3.22
C HIS A 35 11.66 -3.41 2.33
N PHE A 36 12.19 -4.60 2.09
CA PHE A 36 13.37 -4.80 1.24
C PHE A 36 13.11 -4.29 -0.18
N PHE A 37 12.03 -4.73 -0.84
CA PHE A 37 11.70 -4.30 -2.20
C PHE A 37 11.40 -2.80 -2.26
N SER A 38 10.69 -2.24 -1.29
CA SER A 38 10.34 -0.81 -1.27
C SER A 38 11.54 0.12 -1.18
N ASN A 39 12.68 -0.35 -0.65
CA ASN A 39 13.93 0.42 -0.57
C ASN A 39 14.87 0.19 -1.76
N LEU A 40 14.54 -0.71 -2.70
CA LEU A 40 15.36 -0.91 -3.89
C LEU A 40 15.12 0.21 -4.91
N ALA A 41 16.21 0.60 -5.57
CA ALA A 41 16.15 1.44 -6.75
C ALA A 41 15.21 0.83 -7.81
N LEU A 42 14.51 1.68 -8.56
CA LEU A 42 13.53 1.25 -9.55
C LEU A 42 14.13 0.27 -10.57
N ASP A 43 15.32 0.55 -11.08
CA ASP A 43 16.02 -0.32 -12.04
C ASP A 43 16.30 -1.71 -11.45
N ALA A 44 16.70 -1.79 -10.18
CA ALA A 44 16.92 -3.06 -9.51
C ALA A 44 15.62 -3.87 -9.36
N ARG A 45 14.48 -3.20 -9.11
CA ARG A 45 13.17 -3.86 -9.05
C ARG A 45 12.73 -4.37 -10.42
N VAL A 46 12.98 -3.61 -11.49
CA VAL A 46 12.75 -4.04 -12.88
C VAL A 46 13.57 -5.28 -13.19
N GLU A 47 14.87 -5.28 -12.87
CA GLU A 47 15.73 -6.46 -13.10
C GLU A 47 15.27 -7.70 -12.32
N LEU A 48 14.89 -7.55 -11.05
CA LEU A 48 14.39 -8.66 -10.25
C LEU A 48 13.08 -9.24 -10.79
N PHE A 49 12.19 -8.40 -11.30
CA PHE A 49 10.97 -8.84 -11.96
C PHE A 49 11.28 -9.67 -13.22
N PHE A 50 12.15 -9.18 -14.10
CA PHE A 50 12.51 -9.92 -15.32
C PHE A 50 13.28 -11.21 -15.02
N ALA A 51 14.07 -11.24 -13.95
CA ALA A 51 14.70 -12.47 -13.47
C ALA A 51 13.66 -13.53 -13.03
N GLN A 52 12.60 -13.12 -12.32
CA GLN A 52 11.48 -14.02 -12.00
C GLN A 52 10.76 -14.52 -13.27
N LEU A 53 10.55 -13.64 -14.25
CA LEU A 53 9.91 -14.00 -15.52
C LEU A 53 10.73 -15.05 -16.29
N VAL A 54 12.04 -14.84 -16.38
CA VAL A 54 12.97 -15.83 -16.98
C VAL A 54 12.89 -17.16 -16.24
N HIS A 55 12.91 -17.15 -14.91
CA HIS A 55 12.82 -18.37 -14.11
C HIS A 55 11.52 -19.16 -14.39
N VAL A 56 10.37 -18.47 -14.43
CA VAL A 56 9.07 -19.10 -14.71
C VAL A 56 9.00 -19.67 -16.12
N THR A 57 9.47 -18.93 -17.11
CA THR A 57 9.48 -19.39 -18.52
C THR A 57 10.39 -20.60 -18.74
N GLN A 58 11.40 -20.78 -17.89
CA GLN A 58 12.33 -21.93 -17.90
C GLN A 58 11.92 -23.08 -16.97
N THR A 59 10.94 -22.89 -16.08
CA THR A 59 10.49 -23.91 -15.12
C THR A 59 9.77 -25.05 -15.86
N ALA A 60 10.16 -26.30 -15.58
CA ALA A 60 9.52 -27.49 -16.15
C ALA A 60 8.10 -27.67 -15.62
N GLY A 61 7.14 -27.91 -16.50
CA GLY A 61 5.72 -28.06 -16.18
C GLY A 61 4.87 -27.17 -17.06
N SER A 62 3.55 -27.35 -17.00
CA SER A 62 2.56 -26.49 -17.64
C SER A 62 1.66 -25.91 -16.54
N GLY A 63 1.58 -24.58 -16.43
CA GLY A 63 0.76 -23.95 -15.40
C GLY A 63 0.54 -22.47 -15.62
N LYS A 64 -0.37 -21.90 -14.82
CA LYS A 64 -0.57 -20.46 -14.71
C LYS A 64 0.31 -19.96 -13.58
N TYR A 65 1.16 -18.97 -13.86
CA TYR A 65 2.05 -18.36 -12.88
C TYR A 65 1.72 -16.89 -12.72
N TYR A 66 1.69 -16.43 -11.48
CA TYR A 66 1.48 -15.05 -11.11
C TYR A 66 2.76 -14.45 -10.56
N LEU A 67 3.23 -13.38 -11.20
CA LEU A 67 4.36 -12.59 -10.76
C LEU A 67 3.85 -11.27 -10.18
N ASN A 68 4.46 -10.82 -9.09
CA ASN A 68 4.14 -9.55 -8.46
C ASN A 68 5.01 -8.43 -9.05
N ALA A 69 4.38 -7.31 -9.40
CA ALA A 69 5.07 -6.08 -9.81
C ALA A 69 4.32 -4.87 -9.26
N SER A 70 5.07 -3.88 -8.77
CA SER A 70 4.51 -2.58 -8.40
C SER A 70 4.20 -1.74 -9.66
N ALA A 71 3.27 -0.79 -9.54
CA ALA A 71 2.81 0.01 -10.68
C ALA A 71 3.96 0.77 -11.37
N ASP A 72 4.90 1.30 -10.61
CA ASP A 72 6.07 2.01 -11.12
C ASP A 72 7.02 1.13 -11.95
N VAL A 73 7.15 -0.16 -11.62
CA VAL A 73 7.88 -1.14 -12.45
C VAL A 73 7.17 -1.34 -13.79
N MET A 74 5.86 -1.56 -13.77
CA MET A 74 5.05 -1.80 -14.97
C MET A 74 4.93 -0.57 -15.88
N LEU A 75 5.03 0.63 -15.31
CA LEU A 75 4.93 1.90 -16.03
C LEU A 75 6.28 2.40 -16.56
N THR A 76 7.38 1.66 -16.37
CA THR A 76 8.65 2.04 -17.00
C THR A 76 8.53 1.97 -18.53
N PRO A 77 9.12 2.92 -19.29
CA PRO A 77 8.93 3.00 -20.75
C PRO A 77 9.30 1.72 -21.51
N HIS A 78 10.25 0.96 -20.98
CA HIS A 78 10.78 -0.25 -21.61
C HIS A 78 10.14 -1.54 -21.08
N PHE A 79 9.19 -1.46 -20.13
CA PHE A 79 8.59 -2.64 -19.53
C PHE A 79 7.86 -3.52 -20.57
N LEU A 80 6.91 -2.94 -21.30
CA LEU A 80 6.13 -3.67 -22.30
C LEU A 80 6.99 -4.18 -23.47
N PRO A 81 7.91 -3.39 -24.07
CA PRO A 81 8.84 -3.89 -25.07
C PRO A 81 9.67 -5.07 -24.59
N ARG A 82 10.33 -4.95 -23.42
CA ARG A 82 11.17 -6.01 -22.85
C ARG A 82 10.35 -7.25 -22.49
N LEU A 83 9.13 -7.06 -22.00
CA LEU A 83 8.19 -8.15 -21.75
C LEU A 83 7.83 -8.90 -23.03
N ALA A 84 7.51 -8.17 -24.11
CA ALA A 84 7.22 -8.78 -25.40
C ALA A 84 8.42 -9.58 -25.93
N GLU A 85 9.63 -9.03 -25.85
CA GLU A 85 10.86 -9.74 -26.23
C GLU A 85 11.11 -10.99 -25.38
N GLN A 86 10.89 -10.91 -24.07
CA GLN A 86 11.14 -12.01 -23.14
C GLN A 86 10.14 -13.17 -23.29
N VAL A 87 8.90 -12.87 -23.69
CA VAL A 87 7.82 -13.86 -23.87
C VAL A 87 7.72 -14.34 -25.33
N ALA A 88 8.22 -13.56 -26.29
CA ALA A 88 8.30 -13.97 -27.69
C ALA A 88 9.46 -14.95 -27.90
N VAL A 89 9.13 -16.24 -28.08
CA VAL A 89 10.13 -17.22 -28.52
C VAL A 89 10.33 -17.10 -30.05
N PRO A 90 11.59 -17.12 -30.55
CA PRO A 90 11.88 -17.36 -31.95
C PRO A 90 11.56 -18.83 -32.30
N GLY A 91 10.34 -19.12 -32.77
CA GLY A 91 10.01 -20.43 -33.30
C GLY A 91 8.54 -20.84 -33.16
N GLY A 92 7.80 -20.65 -34.27
CA GLY A 92 6.75 -21.55 -34.75
C GLY A 92 5.52 -21.80 -33.85
N HIS A 93 4.36 -21.45 -34.40
CA HIS A 93 3.08 -22.04 -34.01
C HIS A 93 3.17 -23.58 -34.13
N GLN A 94 3.34 -24.26 -33.00
CA GLN A 94 3.05 -25.69 -32.85
C GLN A 94 1.94 -25.78 -31.81
N ALA A 95 0.70 -25.84 -32.30
CA ALA A 95 -0.46 -26.14 -31.49
C ALA A 95 -0.32 -27.58 -30.98
N GLY A 96 -0.18 -27.76 -29.66
CA GLY A 96 -0.20 -29.11 -29.07
C GLY A 96 0.69 -29.37 -27.86
N VAL A 97 1.50 -28.42 -27.41
CA VAL A 97 2.20 -28.53 -26.12
C VAL A 97 1.62 -27.50 -25.17
N ASP A 98 1.07 -27.93 -24.04
CA ASP A 98 0.66 -27.04 -22.95
C ASP A 98 1.90 -26.29 -22.45
N ARG A 99 2.14 -25.10 -23.01
CA ARG A 99 3.25 -24.22 -22.65
C ARG A 99 2.89 -23.42 -21.42
N ASN A 100 3.89 -23.08 -20.59
CA ASN A 100 3.70 -22.17 -19.48
C ASN A 100 3.20 -20.81 -19.98
N GLY A 101 1.98 -20.46 -19.56
CA GLY A 101 1.40 -19.14 -19.79
C GLY A 101 1.78 -18.21 -18.64
N VAL A 102 2.45 -17.10 -18.97
CA VAL A 102 2.69 -16.03 -18.00
C VAL A 102 1.43 -15.17 -17.93
N HIS A 103 0.80 -15.13 -16.75
CA HIS A 103 -0.37 -14.31 -16.50
C HIS A 103 -0.01 -13.19 -15.51
N PHE A 104 -0.23 -11.93 -15.90
CA PHE A 104 -0.07 -10.80 -15.01
C PHE A 104 -1.32 -10.64 -14.14
N LEU A 105 -1.14 -10.70 -12.82
CA LEU A 105 -2.19 -10.32 -11.87
C LEU A 105 -1.89 -8.93 -11.35
N LEU A 106 -2.77 -8.00 -11.70
CA LEU A 106 -2.77 -6.70 -11.09
C LEU A 106 -3.61 -6.78 -9.82
N ARG A 107 -2.94 -6.85 -8.67
CA ARG A 107 -3.61 -6.83 -7.37
C ARG A 107 -4.02 -5.40 -7.03
N TYR A 108 -5.28 -5.09 -7.30
CA TYR A 108 -5.92 -3.90 -6.78
C TYR A 108 -6.64 -4.25 -5.49
N SER A 109 -6.14 -3.72 -4.37
CA SER A 109 -6.83 -3.80 -3.08
C SER A 109 -7.87 -2.69 -3.01
N ILE A 110 -9.14 -3.05 -3.16
CA ILE A 110 -10.25 -2.14 -2.88
C ILE A 110 -10.66 -2.36 -1.42
N PRO A 111 -10.48 -1.37 -0.53
CA PRO A 111 -10.91 -1.52 0.85
C PRO A 111 -12.45 -1.58 0.90
N LEU A 112 -12.97 -2.64 1.52
CA LEU A 112 -14.41 -2.80 1.77
C LEU A 112 -14.71 -2.43 3.23
N PHE A 113 -15.47 -1.35 3.42
CA PHE A 113 -15.98 -0.96 4.73
C PHE A 113 -17.45 -1.33 4.84
N ILE A 114 -17.81 -2.11 5.87
CA ILE A 114 -19.20 -2.47 6.16
C ILE A 114 -19.68 -1.55 7.28
N ALA A 115 -20.48 -0.54 6.94
CA ALA A 115 -21.08 0.37 7.91
C ALA A 115 -22.41 -0.18 8.43
N SER A 116 -22.76 0.12 9.68
CA SER A 116 -24.00 -0.33 10.35
C SER A 116 -25.28 0.43 9.92
N GLY A 117 -25.24 1.19 8.81
CA GLY A 117 -26.39 1.93 8.27
C GLY A 117 -26.62 3.32 8.89
N GLN A 118 -25.71 3.83 9.72
CA GLN A 118 -25.77 5.20 10.21
C GLN A 118 -25.36 6.21 9.13
N ALA A 119 -26.07 7.33 9.04
CA ALA A 119 -25.76 8.39 8.08
C ALA A 119 -24.37 8.97 8.37
N GLU A 120 -23.54 9.09 7.34
CA GLU A 120 -22.23 9.71 7.46
C GLU A 120 -22.37 11.21 7.75
N SER A 121 -21.54 11.73 8.65
CA SER A 121 -21.47 13.18 8.88
C SER A 121 -20.96 13.88 7.62
N LYS A 122 -21.65 14.95 7.21
CA LYS A 122 -21.20 15.82 6.10
C LYS A 122 -19.89 16.54 6.42
N ASP A 123 -19.62 16.79 7.69
CA ASP A 123 -18.35 17.34 8.13
C ASP A 123 -17.45 16.20 8.61
N VAL A 124 -16.61 15.72 7.68
CA VAL A 124 -15.65 14.63 7.92
C VAL A 124 -14.50 15.10 8.83
N ALA A 125 -14.10 16.37 8.72
CA ALA A 125 -13.01 16.93 9.51
C ALA A 125 -13.37 16.99 11.00
N ALA A 126 -14.62 17.36 11.31
CA ALA A 126 -15.12 17.39 12.69
C ALA A 126 -15.11 16.02 13.39
N GLN A 127 -15.05 14.91 12.64
CA GLN A 127 -14.96 13.56 13.22
C GLN A 127 -13.56 13.25 13.76
N LEU A 128 -12.53 13.97 13.32
CA LEU A 128 -11.15 13.71 13.69
C LEU A 128 -10.67 14.63 14.82
N THR A 129 -10.12 14.03 15.87
CA THR A 129 -9.34 14.75 16.89
C THR A 129 -7.89 14.32 16.77
N CYS A 130 -7.03 15.22 16.32
CA CYS A 130 -5.60 14.96 16.19
C CYS A 130 -4.84 15.51 17.40
N THR A 131 -3.97 14.68 17.96
CA THR A 131 -3.15 15.00 19.12
C THR A 131 -1.69 14.70 18.84
N ARG A 132 -0.80 15.52 19.38
CA ARG A 132 0.63 15.29 19.35
C ARG A 132 1.12 14.84 20.71
N GLN A 133 1.89 13.76 20.70
CA GLN A 133 2.69 13.29 21.83
C GLN A 133 4.11 13.06 21.30
N ASP A 134 5.07 13.81 21.84
CA ASP A 134 6.47 13.79 21.42
C ASP A 134 6.65 13.97 19.89
N ALA A 135 7.22 12.96 19.25
CA ALA A 135 7.50 12.87 17.82
C ALA A 135 6.33 12.35 16.98
N SER A 136 5.18 12.05 17.61
CA SER A 136 4.08 11.36 16.95
C SER A 136 2.83 12.22 16.94
N ILE A 137 2.11 12.20 15.82
CA ILE A 137 0.76 12.74 15.73
C ILE A 137 -0.20 11.56 15.55
N SER A 138 -1.24 11.52 16.38
CA SER A 138 -2.30 10.53 16.29
C SER A 138 -3.63 11.21 16.07
N CYS A 139 -4.42 10.70 15.12
CA CYS A 139 -5.77 11.17 14.87
C CYS A 139 -6.77 10.09 15.31
N GLN A 140 -7.71 10.47 16.17
CA GLN A 140 -8.80 9.63 16.61
C GLN A 140 -10.06 9.99 15.85
N ASN A 141 -10.76 8.99 15.34
CA ASN A 141 -12.06 9.16 14.72
C ASN A 141 -13.17 8.94 15.75
N ARG A 142 -13.86 10.01 16.11
CA ARG A 142 -15.01 10.03 17.02
C ARG A 142 -16.35 9.89 16.30
N GLY A 143 -16.32 9.84 14.97
CA GLY A 143 -17.50 9.60 14.15
C GLY A 143 -17.82 8.11 13.98
N THR A 144 -18.83 7.86 13.14
CA THR A 144 -19.45 6.55 12.93
C THR A 144 -19.05 5.91 11.60
N ALA A 145 -18.37 6.65 10.74
CA ALA A 145 -17.86 6.21 9.45
C ALA A 145 -16.33 6.27 9.41
N HIS A 146 -15.70 5.48 8.53
CA HIS A 146 -14.25 5.55 8.35
C HIS A 146 -13.82 6.90 7.75
N VAL A 147 -12.60 7.32 8.05
CA VAL A 147 -11.98 8.50 7.41
C VAL A 147 -10.72 8.06 6.70
N ARG A 148 -10.70 8.18 5.36
CA ARG A 148 -9.50 8.04 4.53
C ARG A 148 -8.70 9.33 4.61
N LEU A 149 -7.45 9.23 5.06
CA LEU A 149 -6.49 10.33 5.07
C LEU A 149 -5.54 10.18 3.89
N SER A 150 -5.51 11.19 3.02
CA SER A 150 -4.62 11.22 1.85
C SER A 150 -3.94 12.57 1.70
N HIS A 151 -2.72 12.55 1.17
CA HIS A 151 -1.85 13.70 0.96
C HIS A 151 -1.81 14.60 2.20
N VAL A 152 -1.22 14.07 3.28
CA VAL A 152 -1.22 14.72 4.59
C VAL A 152 0.05 15.53 4.75
N GLU A 153 -0.08 16.83 4.99
CA GLU A 153 1.01 17.75 5.25
C GLU A 153 0.96 18.20 6.72
N ALA A 154 2.07 18.05 7.43
CA ALA A 154 2.27 18.63 8.75
C ALA A 154 2.68 20.09 8.62
N LEU A 155 1.88 21.01 9.15
CA LEU A 155 2.14 22.45 9.09
C LEU A 155 2.61 22.99 10.43
N ASN A 156 3.57 23.90 10.40
CA ASN A 156 3.96 24.67 11.59
C ASN A 156 3.00 25.83 11.87
N ALA A 157 3.23 26.55 12.97
CA ALA A 157 2.40 27.70 13.36
C ALA A 157 2.37 28.84 12.31
N GLN A 158 3.37 28.91 11.43
CA GLN A 158 3.47 29.88 10.33
C GLN A 158 2.84 29.36 9.03
N GLY A 159 2.23 28.17 9.04
CA GLY A 159 1.63 27.54 7.86
C GLY A 159 2.64 26.93 6.88
N GLN A 160 3.91 26.81 7.26
CA GLN A 160 4.94 26.18 6.44
C GLN A 160 4.88 24.66 6.61
N VAL A 161 5.06 23.93 5.49
CA VAL A 161 5.07 22.47 5.47
C VAL A 161 6.38 21.96 6.08
N ALA A 162 6.27 21.19 7.16
CA ALA A 162 7.39 20.54 7.82
C ALA A 162 7.66 19.13 7.25
N GLU A 163 6.61 18.38 6.93
CA GLU A 163 6.70 17.05 6.34
C GLU A 163 5.41 16.71 5.58
N THR A 164 5.53 15.89 4.54
CA THR A 164 4.40 15.44 3.70
C THR A 164 4.39 13.92 3.63
N LEU A 165 3.23 13.32 3.82
CA LEU A 165 2.92 11.94 3.45
C LEU A 165 2.21 11.95 2.10
N PRO A 166 2.92 11.71 0.98
CA PRO A 166 2.30 11.68 -0.34
C PRO A 166 1.40 10.44 -0.48
N GLY A 167 0.24 10.60 -1.12
CA GLY A 167 -0.69 9.50 -1.37
C GLY A 167 -1.53 9.11 -0.14
N LEU A 168 -1.92 7.84 -0.03
CA LEU A 168 -2.72 7.35 1.09
C LEU A 168 -1.87 7.28 2.36
N ALA A 169 -2.25 8.04 3.40
CA ALA A 169 -1.64 7.92 4.71
C ALA A 169 -2.26 6.78 5.53
N GLY A 170 -3.57 6.56 5.40
CA GLY A 170 -4.26 5.45 6.06
C GLY A 170 -5.76 5.68 6.20
N TYR A 171 -6.41 4.76 6.94
CA TYR A 171 -7.82 4.85 7.31
C TYR A 171 -7.94 4.93 8.82
N VAL A 172 -8.72 5.88 9.31
CA VAL A 172 -9.10 5.96 10.72
C VAL A 172 -10.51 5.39 10.86
N LEU A 173 -10.61 4.17 11.37
CA LEU A 173 -11.89 3.48 11.56
C LEU A 173 -12.71 4.12 12.70
N PRO A 174 -14.04 3.95 12.73
CA PRO A 174 -14.89 4.46 13.81
C PRO A 174 -14.38 4.05 15.20
N GLY A 175 -14.24 5.02 16.10
CA GLY A 175 -13.74 4.82 17.47
C GLY A 175 -12.24 4.52 17.58
N GLN A 176 -11.54 4.34 16.47
CA GLN A 176 -10.13 3.98 16.45
C GLN A 176 -9.23 5.21 16.39
N ARG A 177 -7.95 4.98 16.71
CA ARG A 177 -6.87 5.95 16.59
C ARG A 177 -5.84 5.45 15.59
N PHE A 178 -5.35 6.35 14.75
CA PHE A 178 -4.29 6.09 13.80
C PHE A 178 -3.10 7.01 14.08
N VAL A 179 -1.91 6.43 14.20
CA VAL A 179 -0.66 7.21 14.34
C VAL A 179 -0.11 7.46 12.95
N LEU A 180 0.06 8.74 12.59
CA LEU A 180 0.55 9.13 11.28
C LEU A 180 2.04 8.75 11.15
N PRO A 181 2.45 8.04 10.08
CA PRO A 181 3.79 7.50 9.92
C PRO A 181 4.81 8.54 9.42
N PHE A 182 4.79 9.74 9.99
CA PHE A 182 5.80 10.77 9.74
C PHE A 182 7.17 10.34 10.31
N LYS A 183 8.25 10.63 9.57
CA LYS A 183 9.62 10.23 9.91
C LYS A 183 10.42 11.34 10.60
N GLN A 184 10.07 12.61 10.39
CA GLN A 184 10.91 13.77 10.75
C GLN A 184 10.20 14.83 11.62
N LEU A 185 9.07 14.49 12.24
CA LEU A 185 8.26 15.37 13.10
C LEU A 185 9.01 16.04 14.26
N GLN A 186 10.09 15.44 14.77
CA GLN A 186 10.83 15.98 15.93
C GLN A 186 11.46 17.35 15.68
N ARG A 187 11.79 17.67 14.41
CA ARG A 187 12.53 18.89 14.08
C ARG A 187 11.67 20.14 14.05
N HIS A 188 10.35 19.99 13.93
CA HIS A 188 9.46 21.11 13.67
C HIS A 188 8.18 21.04 14.53
N PRO A 189 7.79 22.13 15.20
CA PRO A 189 6.53 22.20 15.92
C PRO A 189 5.36 22.17 14.93
N THR A 190 4.58 21.08 14.94
CA THR A 190 3.36 20.97 14.10
C THR A 190 2.15 21.50 14.87
N SER A 191 1.42 22.43 14.26
CA SER A 191 0.19 23.04 14.80
C SER A 191 -1.07 22.48 14.15
N SER A 192 -0.98 22.05 12.90
CA SER A 192 -2.11 21.58 12.10
C SER A 192 -1.67 20.58 11.04
N LEU A 193 -2.63 19.82 10.53
CA LEU A 193 -2.48 18.97 9.35
C LEU A 193 -3.34 19.53 8.23
N ARG A 194 -2.81 19.57 7.01
CA ARG A 194 -3.61 19.76 5.79
C ARG A 194 -3.73 18.42 5.08
N ALA A 195 -4.95 17.93 4.86
CA ALA A 195 -5.19 16.59 4.32
C ALA A 195 -6.44 16.53 3.45
N TYR A 196 -6.43 15.65 2.46
CA TYR A 196 -7.63 15.28 1.70
C TYR A 196 -8.32 14.13 2.42
N LEU A 197 -9.59 14.36 2.77
CA LEU A 197 -10.42 13.43 3.52
C LEU A 197 -11.41 12.73 2.59
N ASN A 198 -11.46 11.39 2.62
CA ASN A 198 -12.36 10.62 1.78
C ASN A 198 -12.25 11.05 0.31
N GLU A 199 -13.38 11.30 -0.36
CA GLU A 199 -13.45 11.76 -1.75
C GLU A 199 -13.53 13.29 -1.88
N HIS A 200 -13.23 14.06 -0.82
CA HIS A 200 -13.25 15.51 -0.88
C HIS A 200 -12.16 16.01 -1.84
N THR A 201 -12.52 16.92 -2.75
CA THR A 201 -11.59 17.54 -3.71
C THR A 201 -10.85 18.74 -3.16
N GLN A 202 -11.19 19.18 -1.94
CA GLN A 202 -10.51 20.25 -1.22
C GLN A 202 -9.85 19.69 0.03
N ALA A 203 -8.61 20.14 0.28
CA ALA A 203 -7.92 19.80 1.50
C ALA A 203 -8.62 20.41 2.72
N SER A 204 -8.80 19.61 3.75
CA SER A 204 -9.28 20.02 5.07
C SER A 204 -8.10 20.39 5.97
N LEU A 205 -8.31 21.35 6.86
CA LEU A 205 -7.36 21.69 7.92
C LEU A 205 -7.80 21.03 9.23
N LEU A 206 -6.93 20.22 9.82
CA LEU A 206 -7.15 19.55 11.10
C LEU A 206 -6.23 20.18 12.15
N ASN A 207 -6.79 20.69 13.24
CA ASN A 207 -5.99 21.22 14.34
C ASN A 207 -5.28 20.07 15.07
N VAL A 208 -4.02 20.29 15.47
CA VAL A 208 -3.25 19.33 16.27
C VAL A 208 -3.10 19.88 17.68
N HIS A 209 -3.70 19.19 18.63
CA HIS A 209 -3.65 19.57 20.05
C HIS A 209 -2.48 18.89 20.75
N SER A 210 -1.89 19.52 21.76
CA SER A 210 -0.93 18.85 22.65
C SER A 210 -1.67 17.83 23.52
N ALA A 211 -1.16 16.60 23.63
CA ALA A 211 -1.77 15.54 24.43
C ALA A 211 -1.94 15.90 25.93
N ALA A 212 -1.15 16.86 26.44
CA ALA A 212 -1.21 17.34 27.82
C ALA A 212 -2.50 18.10 28.21
N VAL A 213 -3.42 18.36 27.27
CA VAL A 213 -4.64 19.17 27.51
C VAL A 213 -5.93 18.32 27.53
N ALA A 214 -5.87 17.01 27.23
CA ALA A 214 -7.07 16.20 27.00
C ALA A 214 -7.71 15.56 28.26
N THR A 215 -7.28 15.88 29.48
CA THR A 215 -7.72 15.14 30.70
C THR A 215 -8.43 15.97 31.77
N VAL A 216 -9.18 17.03 31.43
CA VAL A 216 -9.89 17.80 32.49
C VAL A 216 -11.41 17.94 32.34
N ASP A 217 -12.03 17.75 31.17
CA ASP A 217 -13.44 18.20 31.03
C ASP A 217 -14.46 17.20 30.45
N ASP A 218 -14.25 15.89 30.61
CA ASP A 218 -15.29 14.92 30.25
C ASP A 218 -15.42 13.81 31.30
N ALA A 219 -15.91 14.19 32.48
CA ALA A 219 -16.49 13.27 33.44
C ALA A 219 -18.00 13.55 33.50
N PRO A 220 -18.87 12.58 33.17
CA PRO A 220 -20.31 12.78 33.29
C PRO A 220 -20.68 12.89 34.78
N ARG A 221 -21.43 13.95 35.12
CA ARG A 221 -22.28 13.96 36.32
C ARG A 221 -23.59 13.23 36.03
#